data_AF-A0AAW9KXH9-F1
#
_entry.id   AF-A0AAW9KXH9-F1
#
_cell.length_a   1.000
_cell.length_b   1.000
_cell.length_c   1.000
_cell.angle_alpha   90.00
_cell.angle_beta   90.00
_cell.angle_gamma   90.00
#
_symmetry.space_group_name_H-M   'P 1'
#
loop_
_entity.id
_entity.type
_entity.pdbx_description
1 polymer ?
#
loop_
_entity_poly.entity_id
_entity_poly.type
_entity_poly.pdbx_seq_one_letter_code
_entity_poly.pdbx_strand_id
1 'polypeptide(L)'
;MPDSRVHADTDGDRLEPQERSQQRTETPLDEVFGDGFDRQLIVVSNRQPYRHTVDDDETAVDCPVGGLTAGLDPVMQALGGTWVAWGDGDADKQAVDDEDCVSVPPEQEAYTLRRIWLSEEQVDNYYYGFANQVLWPTCHGMLTNVRYEHRFWQHYRGANEAFAAAVADQVSDDDVVWFHDYHLALAPKLVSRTVSTSPTLAHFWHIPWPSPETFRSCPHGRSILTGLLHNDLLGFHVSRDRRNFLDCVDATVPAATVDHERGEVRYRGTTTTVEAIPMGVPVDEIESLVREQRRAGATTSFREAHDVPRT
;
A
#
# COMPACT_ATOMS: atom_id res chain seq x y z
N MET A 1 7.33 64.29 -27.18
CA MET A 1 7.08 64.80 -25.83
C MET A 1 5.58 64.95 -25.64
N PRO A 2 4.93 64.21 -24.72
CA PRO A 2 5.21 62.86 -24.23
C PRO A 2 4.17 61.87 -24.81
N ASP A 3 4.40 60.57 -25.05
CA ASP A 3 5.06 59.49 -24.29
C ASP A 3 4.14 58.87 -23.22
N SER A 4 3.67 57.64 -23.50
CA SER A 4 3.24 56.66 -22.51
C SER A 4 3.09 55.27 -23.18
N ARG A 5 4.24 54.61 -23.38
CA ARG A 5 4.30 53.14 -23.43
C ARG A 5 3.95 52.61 -22.04
N VAL A 6 2.89 51.81 -21.93
CA VAL A 6 2.62 51.02 -20.73
C VAL A 6 3.32 49.68 -20.91
N HIS A 7 4.47 49.56 -20.25
CA HIS A 7 5.02 48.25 -19.86
C HIS A 7 4.11 47.71 -18.76
N ALA A 8 3.49 46.56 -18.99
CA ALA A 8 2.97 45.73 -17.92
C ALA A 8 4.00 44.63 -17.69
N ASP A 9 4.81 44.82 -16.66
CA ASP A 9 5.45 43.73 -15.94
C ASP A 9 4.35 42.80 -15.42
N THR A 10 4.45 41.53 -15.79
CA THR A 10 3.84 40.44 -15.02
C THR A 10 4.95 39.48 -14.67
N ASP A 11 5.84 39.92 -13.79
CA ASP A 11 6.53 39.02 -12.86
C ASP A 11 5.44 38.42 -11.97
N GLY A 12 4.95 37.25 -12.38
CA GLY A 12 4.15 36.38 -11.53
C GLY A 12 5.10 35.76 -10.50
N ASP A 13 5.07 36.35 -9.31
CA ASP A 13 5.79 35.94 -8.12
C ASP A 13 5.67 34.42 -7.92
N ARG A 14 6.78 33.70 -8.16
CA ARG A 14 6.93 32.30 -7.75
C ARG A 14 7.14 32.32 -6.25
N LEU A 15 6.07 32.04 -5.51
CA LEU A 15 6.13 31.87 -4.06
C LEU A 15 7.14 30.76 -3.72
N GLU A 16 8.14 31.12 -2.90
CA GLU A 16 9.19 30.21 -2.46
C GLU A 16 8.62 29.09 -1.55
N PRO A 17 9.26 27.90 -1.50
CA PRO A 17 8.76 26.73 -0.76
C PRO A 17 8.59 26.91 0.76
N GLN A 18 9.03 28.03 1.34
CA GLN A 18 9.08 28.25 2.79
C GLN A 18 7.75 28.71 3.41
N GLU A 19 6.78 29.17 2.62
CA GLU A 19 5.53 29.74 3.16
C GLU A 19 4.38 28.73 3.33
N ARG A 20 4.54 27.47 2.89
CA ARG A 20 3.53 26.39 3.11
C ARG A 20 3.49 25.85 4.55
N SER A 21 4.38 26.29 5.44
CA SER A 21 4.55 25.72 6.77
C SER A 21 3.57 26.22 7.85
N GLN A 22 2.60 27.10 7.54
CA GLN A 22 1.76 27.74 8.57
C GLN A 22 0.28 27.35 8.47
N GLN A 23 -0.04 26.08 8.66
CA GLN A 23 -1.31 25.58 9.25
C GLN A 23 -1.31 24.05 9.34
N ARG A 24 -0.29 23.46 9.97
CA ARG A 24 -0.30 22.04 10.32
C ARG A 24 -0.83 21.90 11.75
N THR A 25 -1.94 21.19 11.92
CA THR A 25 -2.41 20.78 13.24
C THR A 25 -1.48 19.66 13.71
N GLU A 26 -0.77 19.86 14.82
CA GLU A 26 0.13 18.85 15.39
C GLU A 26 -0.63 17.54 15.67
N THR A 27 -0.17 16.44 15.09
CA THR A 27 -0.73 15.10 15.33
C THR A 27 0.16 14.31 16.30
N PRO A 28 -0.38 13.32 17.04
CA PRO A 28 0.44 12.41 17.86
C PRO A 28 1.52 11.66 17.07
N LEU A 29 1.41 11.58 15.73
CA LEU A 29 2.41 11.00 14.85
C LEU A 29 3.64 11.93 14.71
N ASP A 30 3.46 13.25 14.89
CA ASP A 30 4.54 14.23 14.83
C ASP A 30 5.53 14.05 16.00
N GLU A 31 5.05 13.60 17.16
CA GLU A 31 5.91 13.23 18.31
C GLU A 31 6.72 11.95 18.06
N VAL A 32 6.21 11.04 17.22
CA VAL A 32 6.85 9.75 16.89
C VAL A 32 7.88 9.90 15.77
N PHE A 33 7.58 10.75 14.78
CA PHE A 33 8.43 10.94 13.60
C PHE A 33 9.31 12.20 13.65
N GLY A 34 9.05 13.14 14.57
CA GLY A 34 9.85 14.34 14.85
C GLY A 34 10.09 15.25 13.64
N ASP A 35 10.83 16.34 13.85
CA ASP A 35 11.34 17.24 12.79
C ASP A 35 12.36 16.56 11.83
N GLY A 36 12.38 15.23 11.74
CA GLY A 36 13.50 14.45 11.19
C GLY A 36 13.17 13.47 10.06
N PHE A 37 11.94 13.46 9.56
CA PHE A 37 11.59 12.66 8.37
C PHE A 37 11.90 13.45 7.08
N ASP A 38 13.18 13.73 6.81
CA ASP A 38 13.66 14.37 5.57
C ASP A 38 13.60 13.43 4.33
N ARG A 39 12.83 12.34 4.42
CA ARG A 39 12.72 11.27 3.41
C ARG A 39 11.30 11.20 2.89
N GLN A 40 11.10 10.99 1.59
CA GLN A 40 9.74 10.76 1.11
C GLN A 40 9.32 9.32 1.43
N LEU A 41 8.10 9.19 1.94
CA LEU A 41 7.44 7.90 2.12
C LEU A 41 6.64 7.58 0.85
N ILE A 42 6.94 6.44 0.23
CA ILE A 42 6.20 5.90 -0.90
C ILE A 42 5.45 4.64 -0.45
N VAL A 43 4.15 4.77 -0.17
CA VAL A 43 3.29 3.63 0.17
C VAL A 43 2.80 2.97 -1.12
N VAL A 44 2.88 1.64 -1.20
CA VAL A 44 2.44 0.87 -2.38
C VAL A 44 1.47 -0.21 -1.95
N SER A 45 0.23 -0.15 -2.44
CA SER A 45 -0.81 -1.13 -2.10
C SER A 45 -1.68 -1.44 -3.31
N ASN A 46 -2.37 -2.59 -3.29
CA ASN A 46 -3.32 -2.90 -4.35
C ASN A 46 -4.58 -2.01 -4.33
N ARG A 47 -4.98 -1.50 -3.17
CA ARG A 47 -6.20 -0.70 -2.99
C ARG A 47 -5.85 0.74 -2.67
N GLN A 48 -6.50 1.67 -3.36
CA GLN A 48 -6.37 3.10 -3.13
C GLN A 48 -7.19 3.58 -1.91
N PRO A 49 -6.75 4.64 -1.23
CA PRO A 49 -7.45 5.24 -0.09
C PRO A 49 -8.63 6.12 -0.51
N TYR A 50 -8.57 6.74 -1.69
CA TYR A 50 -9.61 7.59 -2.27
C TYR A 50 -9.93 7.14 -3.68
N ARG A 51 -11.21 6.92 -3.95
CA ARG A 51 -11.72 6.49 -5.26
C ARG A 51 -12.73 7.50 -5.77
N HIS A 52 -12.60 7.86 -7.04
CA HIS A 52 -13.50 8.80 -7.70
C HIS A 52 -14.56 8.03 -8.49
N THR A 53 -15.82 8.32 -8.22
CA THR A 53 -16.98 7.73 -8.89
C THR A 53 -17.81 8.82 -9.55
N VAL A 54 -18.64 8.44 -10.52
CA VAL A 54 -19.66 9.34 -11.08
C VAL A 54 -20.94 9.17 -10.27
N ASP A 55 -21.46 10.25 -9.71
CA ASP A 55 -22.76 10.30 -9.02
C ASP A 55 -23.56 11.48 -9.59
N ASP A 56 -24.75 11.21 -10.16
CA ASP A 56 -25.63 12.23 -10.77
C ASP A 56 -24.92 13.24 -11.71
N ASP A 57 -24.04 12.75 -12.60
CA ASP A 57 -23.21 13.54 -13.54
C ASP A 57 -22.11 14.42 -12.89
N GLU A 58 -21.88 14.28 -11.58
CA GLU A 58 -20.79 14.92 -10.83
C GLU A 58 -19.75 13.89 -10.35
N THR A 59 -18.49 14.32 -10.20
CA THR A 59 -17.44 13.47 -9.64
C THR A 59 -17.56 13.46 -8.12
N ALA A 60 -17.91 12.31 -7.55
CA ALA A 60 -17.91 12.05 -6.11
C ALA A 60 -16.63 11.31 -5.69
N VAL A 61 -16.22 11.49 -4.44
CA VAL A 61 -15.09 10.76 -3.84
C VAL A 61 -15.61 9.86 -2.74
N ASP A 62 -15.36 8.57 -2.86
CA ASP A 62 -15.60 7.61 -1.80
C ASP A 62 -14.28 7.09 -1.21
N CYS A 63 -14.30 6.77 0.08
CA CYS A 63 -13.17 6.19 0.80
C CYS A 63 -13.44 4.69 0.97
N PRO A 64 -12.80 3.79 0.19
CA PRO A 64 -13.06 2.37 0.27
C PRO A 64 -12.79 1.83 1.68
N VAL A 65 -13.77 1.09 2.22
CA VAL A 65 -13.66 0.49 3.55
C VAL A 65 -12.64 -0.66 3.52
N GLY A 66 -11.44 -0.40 4.02
CA GLY A 66 -10.37 -1.39 4.14
C GLY A 66 -9.50 -1.12 5.36
N GLY A 67 -9.22 -2.14 6.16
CA GLY A 67 -8.39 -1.98 7.38
C GLY A 67 -6.98 -1.46 7.08
N LEU A 68 -6.45 -1.76 5.89
CA LEU A 68 -5.17 -1.23 5.41
C LEU A 68 -5.25 0.27 5.12
N THR A 69 -6.20 0.68 4.28
CA THR A 69 -6.33 2.06 3.81
C THR A 69 -6.68 2.99 4.96
N ALA A 70 -7.63 2.58 5.82
CA ALA A 70 -8.00 3.34 7.01
C ALA A 70 -6.86 3.48 8.04
N GLY A 71 -5.96 2.50 8.14
CA GLY A 71 -4.84 2.56 9.07
C GLY A 71 -3.66 3.41 8.58
N LEU A 72 -3.43 3.47 7.27
CA LEU A 72 -2.28 4.16 6.68
C LEU A 72 -2.60 5.58 6.19
N ASP A 73 -3.86 5.88 5.87
CA ASP A 73 -4.25 7.21 5.38
C ASP A 73 -3.91 8.34 6.37
N PRO A 74 -4.18 8.24 7.69
CA PRO A 74 -3.74 9.26 8.65
C PRO A 74 -2.23 9.44 8.71
N VAL A 75 -1.46 8.37 8.50
CA VAL A 75 0.01 8.42 8.47
C VAL A 75 0.49 9.19 7.25
N MET A 76 -0.12 8.94 6.08
CA MET A 76 0.19 9.65 4.85
C MET A 76 -0.23 11.12 4.89
N GLN A 77 -1.37 11.44 5.52
CA GLN A 77 -1.78 12.85 5.71
C GLN A 77 -0.80 13.62 6.62
N ALA A 78 -0.19 12.97 7.62
CA ALA A 78 0.77 13.60 8.52
C ALA A 78 2.17 13.75 7.90
N LEU A 79 2.63 12.75 7.15
CA LEU A 79 4.00 12.69 6.61
C LEU A 79 4.12 13.21 5.18
N GLY A 80 3.02 13.30 4.43
CA GLY A 80 3.05 13.57 3.00
C GLY A 80 3.61 12.39 2.21
N GLY A 81 4.17 12.68 1.03
CA GLY A 81 4.77 11.69 0.13
C GLY A 81 3.80 11.18 -0.93
N THR A 82 4.01 9.94 -1.39
CA THR A 82 3.27 9.36 -2.51
C THR A 82 2.65 8.02 -2.16
N TRP A 83 1.37 7.85 -2.46
CA TRP A 83 0.69 6.55 -2.41
C TRP A 83 0.52 6.03 -3.84
N VAL A 84 1.11 4.88 -4.16
CA VAL A 84 0.93 4.18 -5.44
C VAL A 84 -0.13 3.08 -5.27
N ALA A 85 -1.23 3.16 -6.03
CA ALA A 85 -2.31 2.19 -5.97
C ALA A 85 -2.99 1.94 -7.32
N TRP A 86 -3.73 0.83 -7.45
CA TRP A 86 -4.59 0.61 -8.62
C TRP A 86 -5.85 1.50 -8.52
N GLY A 87 -6.10 2.27 -9.58
CA GLY A 87 -7.32 3.05 -9.75
C GLY A 87 -8.47 2.19 -10.28
N ASP A 88 -9.46 1.92 -9.43
CA ASP A 88 -10.63 1.07 -9.71
C ASP A 88 -11.97 1.83 -9.77
N GLY A 89 -11.92 3.17 -9.70
CA GLY A 89 -13.08 4.05 -9.82
C GLY A 89 -13.37 4.46 -11.26
N ASP A 90 -14.65 4.63 -11.57
CA ASP A 90 -15.12 5.00 -12.92
C ASP A 90 -14.70 6.41 -13.34
N ALA A 91 -14.46 7.31 -12.38
CA ALA A 91 -14.01 8.68 -12.61
C ALA A 91 -12.52 8.91 -12.30
N ASP A 92 -11.79 7.88 -11.86
CA ASP A 92 -10.39 8.04 -11.42
C ASP A 92 -9.49 8.60 -12.52
N LYS A 93 -9.69 8.19 -13.78
CA LYS A 93 -8.92 8.67 -14.93
C LYS A 93 -9.18 10.13 -15.28
N GLN A 94 -10.31 10.67 -14.83
CA GLN A 94 -10.68 12.07 -15.08
C GLN A 94 -10.15 12.99 -13.96
N ALA A 95 -9.85 12.40 -12.79
CA ALA A 95 -9.39 13.11 -11.61
C ALA A 95 -7.86 13.24 -11.53
N VAL A 96 -7.10 12.55 -12.36
CA VAL A 96 -5.63 12.59 -12.38
C VAL A 96 -5.09 13.60 -13.39
N ASP A 97 -3.85 14.03 -13.17
CA ASP A 97 -3.04 14.78 -14.12
C ASP A 97 -2.40 13.89 -15.22
N ASP A 98 -1.55 14.48 -16.05
CA ASP A 98 -0.84 13.80 -17.14
C ASP A 98 0.17 12.74 -16.66
N GLU A 99 0.52 12.73 -15.36
CA GLU A 99 1.43 11.77 -14.73
C GLU A 99 0.68 10.68 -13.93
N ASP A 100 -0.63 10.58 -14.11
CA ASP A 100 -1.55 9.69 -13.39
C ASP A 100 -1.61 9.96 -11.87
N CYS A 101 -1.35 11.21 -11.46
CA CYS A 101 -1.32 11.66 -10.07
C CYS A 101 -2.53 12.53 -9.71
N VAL A 102 -2.95 12.48 -8.44
CA VAL A 102 -3.95 13.38 -7.85
C VAL A 102 -3.60 13.70 -6.40
N SER A 103 -3.76 14.96 -5.99
CA SER A 103 -3.59 15.37 -4.59
C SER A 103 -4.77 14.92 -3.73
N VAL A 104 -4.49 14.33 -2.57
CA VAL A 104 -5.50 13.78 -1.65
C VAL A 104 -5.17 14.05 -0.18
N PRO A 105 -6.16 14.08 0.73
CA PRO A 105 -7.61 14.10 0.45
C PRO A 105 -8.03 15.38 -0.30
N PRO A 106 -9.16 15.38 -1.03
CA PRO A 106 -9.62 16.54 -1.81
C PRO A 106 -9.73 17.86 -1.03
N GLU A 107 -9.94 17.80 0.28
CA GLU A 107 -10.13 18.98 1.13
C GLU A 107 -8.82 19.59 1.64
N GLN A 108 -7.72 18.82 1.68
CA GLN A 108 -6.45 19.25 2.28
C GLN A 108 -5.24 19.10 1.36
N GLU A 109 -5.31 18.23 0.34
CA GLU A 109 -4.21 17.95 -0.59
C GLU A 109 -2.90 17.57 0.12
N ALA A 110 -3.00 16.74 1.16
CA ALA A 110 -1.90 16.43 2.07
C ALA A 110 -0.78 15.58 1.44
N TYR A 111 -1.12 14.69 0.50
CA TYR A 111 -0.15 13.82 -0.18
C TYR A 111 -0.59 13.50 -1.62
N THR A 112 0.31 12.89 -2.40
CA THR A 112 0.04 12.52 -3.80
C THR A 112 -0.45 11.08 -3.89
N LEU A 113 -1.58 10.83 -4.54
CA LEU A 113 -2.03 9.50 -4.94
C LEU A 113 -1.69 9.29 -6.42
N ARG A 114 -0.71 8.42 -6.69
CA ARG A 114 -0.36 7.96 -8.04
C ARG A 114 -1.14 6.69 -8.37
N ARG A 115 -1.93 6.74 -9.44
CA ARG A 115 -2.71 5.59 -9.89
C ARG A 115 -1.95 4.77 -10.92
N ILE A 116 -2.16 3.46 -10.87
CA ILE A 116 -1.82 2.56 -11.96
C ILE A 116 -3.09 2.03 -12.60
N TRP A 117 -3.01 1.77 -13.90
CA TRP A 117 -4.14 1.27 -14.68
C TRP A 117 -3.93 -0.19 -15.05
N LEU A 118 -4.88 -1.03 -14.66
CA LEU A 118 -4.94 -2.43 -15.02
C LEU A 118 -6.13 -2.64 -15.96
N SER A 119 -5.91 -3.36 -17.06
CA SER A 119 -6.99 -3.83 -17.93
C SER A 119 -7.88 -4.85 -17.20
N GLU A 120 -9.11 -5.04 -17.67
CA GLU A 120 -10.02 -6.07 -17.14
C GLU A 120 -9.37 -7.46 -17.14
N GLU A 121 -8.67 -7.83 -18.22
CA GLU A 121 -7.95 -9.10 -18.31
C GLU A 121 -6.85 -9.21 -17.24
N GLN A 122 -6.12 -8.12 -16.97
CA GLN A 122 -5.15 -8.08 -15.87
C GLN A 122 -5.85 -8.24 -14.54
N VAL A 123 -6.93 -7.51 -14.26
CA VAL A 123 -7.67 -7.62 -12.99
C VAL A 123 -8.17 -9.05 -12.77
N ASP A 124 -8.76 -9.68 -13.79
CA ASP A 124 -9.26 -11.05 -13.72
C ASP A 124 -8.17 -12.09 -13.43
N ASN A 125 -6.99 -11.93 -14.01
CA ASN A 125 -5.93 -12.95 -13.93
C ASN A 125 -4.88 -12.67 -12.83
N TYR A 126 -4.64 -11.41 -12.48
CA TYR A 126 -3.77 -11.02 -11.37
C TYR A 126 -4.53 -10.98 -10.04
N TYR A 127 -5.57 -10.15 -9.93
CA TYR A 127 -6.27 -9.91 -8.67
C TYR A 127 -7.21 -11.07 -8.36
N TYR A 128 -8.19 -11.31 -9.22
CA TYR A 128 -9.12 -12.43 -9.04
C TYR A 128 -8.48 -13.79 -9.32
N GLY A 129 -7.41 -13.84 -10.10
CA GLY A 129 -6.65 -15.05 -10.43
C GLY A 129 -5.54 -15.33 -9.41
N PHE A 130 -4.29 -14.98 -9.72
CA PHE A 130 -3.14 -15.43 -8.91
C PHE A 130 -3.23 -15.00 -7.44
N ALA A 131 -3.57 -13.73 -7.16
CA ALA A 131 -3.62 -13.23 -5.80
C ALA A 131 -4.70 -13.97 -4.98
N ASN A 132 -5.95 -14.00 -5.47
CA ASN A 132 -7.07 -14.53 -4.69
C ASN A 132 -7.35 -16.05 -4.85
N GLN A 133 -6.91 -16.69 -5.94
CA GLN A 133 -7.11 -18.12 -6.18
C GLN A 133 -5.86 -18.97 -5.93
N VAL A 134 -4.69 -18.35 -5.76
CA VAL A 134 -3.44 -19.06 -5.49
C VAL A 134 -2.83 -18.62 -4.17
N LEU A 135 -2.41 -17.36 -4.04
CA LEU A 135 -1.70 -16.89 -2.84
C LEU A 135 -2.61 -16.88 -1.62
N TRP A 136 -3.78 -16.26 -1.72
CA TRP A 136 -4.73 -16.19 -0.61
C TRP A 136 -5.03 -17.59 -0.02
N PRO A 137 -5.52 -18.60 -0.78
CA PRO A 137 -5.85 -19.90 -0.21
C PRO A 137 -4.62 -20.66 0.28
N THR A 138 -3.46 -20.51 -0.38
CA THR A 138 -2.21 -21.13 0.08
C THR A 138 -1.81 -20.60 1.45
N CYS A 139 -1.84 -19.26 1.62
CA CYS A 139 -1.47 -18.59 2.85
C CYS A 139 -2.42 -18.84 4.01
N HIS A 140 -3.69 -19.13 3.71
CA HIS A 140 -4.70 -19.51 4.69
C HIS A 140 -4.78 -21.04 4.94
N GLY A 141 -3.85 -21.83 4.38
CA GLY A 141 -3.82 -23.29 4.56
C GLY A 141 -4.95 -24.05 3.83
N MET A 142 -5.68 -23.39 2.94
CA MET A 142 -6.82 -23.93 2.19
C MET A 142 -6.37 -24.52 0.84
N LEU A 143 -5.43 -25.47 0.85
CA LEU A 143 -4.82 -26.00 -0.38
C LEU A 143 -5.82 -26.59 -1.38
N THR A 144 -6.95 -27.14 -0.90
CA THR A 144 -8.03 -27.64 -1.77
C THR A 144 -8.70 -26.57 -2.61
N ASN A 145 -8.56 -25.31 -2.22
CA ASN A 145 -9.16 -24.16 -2.89
C ASN A 145 -8.18 -23.47 -3.85
N VAL A 146 -6.91 -23.94 -3.91
CA VAL A 146 -5.92 -23.39 -4.83
C VAL A 146 -6.28 -23.76 -6.27
N ARG A 147 -6.52 -22.74 -7.10
CA ARG A 147 -6.75 -22.89 -8.55
C ARG A 147 -5.69 -22.12 -9.29
N TYR A 148 -4.84 -22.83 -10.01
CA TYR A 148 -3.75 -22.22 -10.77
C TYR A 148 -3.94 -22.41 -12.27
N GLU A 149 -3.77 -21.32 -13.01
CA GLU A 149 -3.67 -21.31 -14.46
C GLU A 149 -2.41 -20.56 -14.88
N HIS A 150 -1.77 -20.99 -15.98
CA HIS A 150 -0.50 -20.39 -16.41
C HIS A 150 -0.60 -18.88 -16.65
N ARG A 151 -1.74 -18.41 -17.19
CA ARG A 151 -2.01 -16.98 -17.44
C ARG A 151 -2.07 -16.15 -16.16
N PHE A 152 -2.44 -16.74 -15.02
CA PHE A 152 -2.50 -16.02 -13.75
C PHE A 152 -1.11 -15.51 -13.34
N TRP A 153 -0.10 -16.35 -13.47
CA TRP A 153 1.27 -15.96 -13.14
C TRP A 153 1.80 -14.85 -14.04
N GLN A 154 1.50 -14.92 -15.34
CA GLN A 154 1.94 -13.90 -16.30
C GLN A 154 1.36 -12.53 -15.96
N HIS A 155 0.05 -12.47 -15.66
CA HIS A 155 -0.61 -11.23 -15.26
C HIS A 155 -0.18 -10.76 -13.88
N TYR A 156 0.10 -11.67 -12.93
CA TYR A 156 0.62 -11.30 -11.62
C TYR A 156 1.98 -10.62 -11.70
N ARG A 157 2.86 -11.16 -12.55
CA ARG A 157 4.13 -10.52 -12.88
C ARG A 157 3.92 -9.16 -13.54
N GLY A 158 3.06 -9.08 -14.58
CA GLY A 158 2.79 -7.83 -15.29
C GLY A 158 2.23 -6.73 -14.39
N ALA A 159 1.33 -7.06 -13.47
CA ALA A 159 0.83 -6.10 -12.48
C ALA A 159 1.95 -5.63 -11.53
N ASN A 160 2.77 -6.54 -11.01
CA ASN A 160 3.92 -6.17 -10.16
C ASN A 160 4.96 -5.33 -10.92
N GLU A 161 5.15 -5.57 -12.22
CA GLU A 161 6.00 -4.76 -13.11
C GLU A 161 5.42 -3.34 -13.28
N ALA A 162 4.10 -3.19 -13.42
CA ALA A 162 3.44 -1.89 -13.48
C ALA A 162 3.57 -1.10 -12.16
N PHE A 163 3.34 -1.74 -11.02
CA PHE A 163 3.56 -1.12 -9.71
C PHE A 163 5.02 -0.71 -9.50
N ALA A 164 5.97 -1.57 -9.86
CA ALA A 164 7.39 -1.27 -9.73
C ALA A 164 7.84 -0.11 -10.64
N ALA A 165 7.29 -0.01 -11.85
CA ALA A 165 7.55 1.12 -12.75
C ALA A 165 7.04 2.44 -12.14
N ALA A 166 5.81 2.45 -11.62
CA ALA A 166 5.24 3.63 -10.98
C ALA A 166 6.05 4.12 -9.76
N VAL A 167 6.62 3.19 -9.00
CA VAL A 167 7.55 3.53 -7.91
C VAL A 167 8.89 4.06 -8.45
N ALA A 168 9.46 3.40 -9.45
CA ALA A 168 10.77 3.75 -9.99
C ALA A 168 10.83 5.17 -10.56
N ASP A 169 9.72 5.68 -11.07
CA ASP A 169 9.59 7.03 -11.60
C ASP A 169 9.55 8.13 -10.52
N GLN A 170 9.28 7.77 -9.25
CA GLN A 170 9.10 8.73 -8.14
C GLN A 170 10.24 8.66 -7.11
N VAL A 171 10.89 7.51 -7.00
CA VAL A 171 11.81 7.22 -5.91
C VAL A 171 13.20 7.82 -6.12
N SER A 172 13.70 8.48 -5.08
CA SER A 172 15.04 9.06 -4.99
C SER A 172 15.95 8.27 -4.03
N ASP A 173 17.21 8.70 -3.90
CA ASP A 173 18.07 8.21 -2.83
C ASP A 173 17.49 8.60 -1.46
N ASP A 174 17.72 7.76 -0.45
CA ASP A 174 17.19 7.92 0.92
C ASP A 174 15.68 7.74 1.12
N ASP A 175 14.87 7.63 0.07
CA ASP A 175 13.43 7.39 0.21
C ASP A 175 13.09 6.03 0.81
N VAL A 176 11.90 5.94 1.41
CA VAL A 176 11.36 4.69 1.94
C VAL A 176 10.21 4.23 1.06
N VAL A 177 10.35 3.08 0.41
CA VAL A 177 9.25 2.43 -0.31
C VAL A 177 8.66 1.35 0.58
N TRP A 178 7.39 1.50 0.93
CA TRP A 178 6.67 0.59 1.80
C TRP A 178 5.56 -0.16 1.05
N PHE A 179 5.85 -1.41 0.68
CA PHE A 179 4.93 -2.30 0.01
C PHE A 179 3.96 -2.95 0.99
N HIS A 180 2.71 -3.09 0.58
CA HIS A 180 1.69 -3.75 1.39
C HIS A 180 1.06 -4.93 0.66
N ASP A 181 1.08 -6.04 1.39
CA ASP A 181 0.30 -7.25 1.18
C ASP A 181 0.75 -8.20 0.05
N TYR A 182 0.08 -9.34 -0.03
CA TYR A 182 0.42 -10.48 -0.90
C TYR A 182 0.31 -10.20 -2.41
N HIS A 183 -0.33 -9.10 -2.78
CA HIS A 183 -0.47 -8.65 -4.15
C HIS A 183 0.88 -8.27 -4.79
N LEU A 184 1.83 -7.79 -3.98
CA LEU A 184 3.04 -7.09 -4.45
C LEU A 184 4.33 -7.85 -4.16
N ALA A 185 4.28 -9.18 -4.05
CA ALA A 185 5.44 -9.96 -3.58
C ALA A 185 6.67 -9.91 -4.51
N LEU A 186 6.51 -9.46 -5.77
CA LEU A 186 7.61 -9.34 -6.73
C LEU A 186 8.11 -7.90 -6.88
N ALA A 187 7.29 -6.91 -6.53
CA ALA A 187 7.58 -5.50 -6.71
C ALA A 187 8.92 -5.06 -6.07
N PRO A 188 9.30 -5.46 -4.83
CA PRO A 188 10.58 -5.05 -4.23
C PRO A 188 11.79 -5.43 -5.09
N LYS A 189 11.78 -6.64 -5.63
CA LYS A 189 12.83 -7.13 -6.54
C LYS A 189 12.85 -6.40 -7.88
N LEU A 190 11.69 -5.97 -8.37
CA LEU A 190 11.59 -5.26 -9.65
C LEU A 190 12.08 -3.82 -9.48
N VAL A 191 11.70 -3.15 -8.39
CA VAL A 191 12.16 -1.79 -8.06
C VAL A 191 13.67 -1.78 -7.89
N SER A 192 14.23 -2.61 -7.01
CA SER A 192 15.69 -2.70 -6.75
C SER A 192 16.56 -2.99 -7.97
N ARG A 193 15.98 -3.49 -9.07
CA ARG A 193 16.68 -3.74 -10.34
C ARG A 193 16.55 -2.63 -11.37
N THR A 194 15.54 -1.79 -11.21
CA THR A 194 15.18 -0.75 -12.17
C THR A 194 15.78 0.59 -11.78
N VAL A 195 15.80 0.88 -10.48
CA VAL A 195 16.28 2.15 -9.96
C VAL A 195 17.81 2.17 -9.88
N SER A 196 18.39 3.34 -10.13
CA SER A 196 19.83 3.58 -9.94
C SER A 196 20.16 4.09 -8.54
N THR A 197 19.12 4.44 -7.77
CA THR A 197 19.18 4.90 -6.39
C THR A 197 19.19 3.73 -5.41
N SER A 198 19.43 4.00 -4.13
CA SER A 198 19.39 2.99 -3.06
C SER A 198 18.32 3.33 -2.00
N PRO A 199 17.02 3.28 -2.36
CA PRO A 199 15.95 3.50 -1.38
C PRO A 199 15.88 2.35 -0.38
N THR A 200 15.35 2.63 0.80
CA THR A 200 14.99 1.59 1.76
C THR A 200 13.69 0.91 1.32
N LEU A 201 13.73 -0.40 1.13
CA LEU A 201 12.56 -1.19 0.72
C LEU A 201 12.00 -1.94 1.92
N ALA A 202 10.75 -1.66 2.29
CA ALA A 202 10.03 -2.35 3.34
C ALA A 202 8.76 -3.01 2.80
N HIS A 203 8.36 -4.14 3.38
CA HIS A 203 7.11 -4.81 3.02
C HIS A 203 6.38 -5.25 4.28
N PHE A 204 5.07 -4.96 4.39
CA PHE A 204 4.23 -5.55 5.42
C PHE A 204 3.23 -6.55 4.81
N TRP A 205 3.25 -7.78 5.31
CA TRP A 205 2.39 -8.88 4.84
C TRP A 205 1.18 -9.07 5.78
N HIS A 206 -0.03 -8.81 5.27
CA HIS A 206 -1.22 -8.65 6.11
C HIS A 206 -2.02 -9.93 6.35
N ILE A 207 -1.86 -10.92 5.47
CA ILE A 207 -2.52 -12.22 5.63
C ILE A 207 -1.61 -13.19 6.40
N PRO A 208 -2.12 -14.32 6.90
CA PRO A 208 -1.26 -15.32 7.53
C PRO A 208 -0.15 -15.82 6.60
N TRP A 209 0.96 -16.28 7.17
CA TRP A 209 1.98 -17.00 6.40
C TRP A 209 1.92 -18.52 6.70
N PRO A 210 1.85 -19.39 5.68
CA PRO A 210 1.59 -20.81 5.87
C PRO A 210 2.85 -21.56 6.30
N SER A 211 2.69 -22.77 6.85
CA SER A 211 3.84 -23.62 7.19
C SER A 211 4.66 -24.01 5.95
N PRO A 212 5.95 -24.38 6.08
CA PRO A 212 6.77 -24.85 4.96
C PRO A 212 6.16 -26.01 4.18
N GLU A 213 5.48 -26.93 4.85
CA GLU A 213 4.78 -28.06 4.24
C GLU A 213 3.66 -27.60 3.31
N THR A 214 2.89 -26.61 3.75
CA THR A 214 1.81 -26.01 2.96
C THR A 214 2.39 -25.19 1.81
N PHE A 215 3.37 -24.32 2.10
CA PHE A 215 3.95 -23.40 1.12
C PHE A 215 4.71 -24.12 0.00
N ARG A 216 5.26 -25.32 0.26
CA ARG A 216 5.93 -26.14 -0.77
C ARG A 216 5.04 -26.40 -1.99
N SER A 217 3.72 -26.41 -1.80
CA SER A 217 2.74 -26.61 -2.89
C SER A 217 2.41 -25.32 -3.65
N CYS A 218 2.89 -24.16 -3.21
CA CYS A 218 2.61 -22.86 -3.81
C CYS A 218 3.22 -22.77 -5.23
N PRO A 219 2.39 -22.60 -6.29
CA PRO A 219 2.89 -22.30 -7.62
C PRO A 219 3.77 -21.06 -7.60
N HIS A 220 4.98 -21.16 -8.19
CA HIS A 220 5.98 -20.08 -8.19
C HIS A 220 6.44 -19.61 -6.80
N GLY A 221 6.27 -20.43 -5.75
CA GLY A 221 6.64 -20.07 -4.37
C GLY A 221 8.07 -19.56 -4.23
N ARG A 222 9.04 -20.13 -4.97
CA ARG A 222 10.43 -19.61 -4.99
C ARG A 222 10.53 -18.18 -5.54
N SER A 223 9.76 -17.86 -6.58
CA SER A 223 9.73 -16.51 -7.15
C SER A 223 9.15 -15.51 -6.16
N ILE A 224 8.09 -15.90 -5.44
CA ILE A 224 7.47 -15.11 -4.36
C ILE A 224 8.47 -14.85 -3.24
N LEU A 225 9.09 -15.89 -2.68
CA LEU A 225 10.10 -15.75 -1.62
C LEU A 225 11.25 -14.86 -2.06
N THR A 226 11.85 -15.12 -3.22
CA THR A 226 12.98 -14.31 -3.70
C THR A 226 12.59 -12.88 -4.10
N GLY A 227 11.33 -12.61 -4.40
CA GLY A 227 10.81 -11.26 -4.57
C GLY A 227 10.81 -10.50 -3.25
N LEU A 228 10.28 -11.11 -2.19
CA LEU A 228 10.23 -10.55 -0.84
C LEU A 228 11.62 -10.37 -0.20
N LEU A 229 12.61 -11.21 -0.55
CA LEU A 229 14.00 -11.09 -0.07
C LEU A 229 14.80 -9.93 -0.70
N HIS A 230 14.16 -9.05 -1.47
CA HIS A 230 14.76 -7.78 -1.89
C HIS A 230 14.29 -6.59 -1.03
N ASN A 231 13.49 -6.85 0.01
CA ASN A 231 13.25 -5.84 1.05
C ASN A 231 14.41 -5.82 2.04
N ASP A 232 14.68 -4.65 2.60
CA ASP A 232 15.52 -4.47 3.79
C ASP A 232 14.75 -4.90 5.05
N LEU A 233 13.44 -4.64 5.08
CA LEU A 233 12.54 -5.02 6.18
C LEU A 233 11.27 -5.73 5.67
N LEU A 234 10.95 -6.89 6.26
CA LEU A 234 9.72 -7.63 6.00
C LEU A 234 8.96 -7.86 7.32
N GLY A 235 7.79 -7.24 7.45
CA GLY A 235 6.92 -7.33 8.62
C GLY A 235 5.77 -8.34 8.46
N PHE A 236 5.46 -9.04 9.54
CA PHE A 236 4.29 -9.90 9.71
C PHE A 236 3.53 -9.53 10.98
N HIS A 237 2.25 -9.88 11.07
CA HIS A 237 1.47 -9.63 12.28
C HIS A 237 1.92 -10.40 13.53
N VAL A 238 2.35 -11.65 13.37
CA VAL A 238 2.61 -12.55 14.50
C VAL A 238 3.90 -13.34 14.32
N SER A 239 4.56 -13.67 15.43
CA SER A 239 5.86 -14.37 15.41
C SER A 239 5.80 -15.75 14.77
N ARG A 240 4.63 -16.41 14.75
CA ARG A 240 4.44 -17.67 14.04
C ARG A 240 4.68 -17.50 12.54
N ASP A 241 4.12 -16.45 11.96
CA ASP A 241 4.15 -16.21 10.52
C ASP A 241 5.55 -15.79 10.08
N ARG A 242 6.24 -14.96 10.90
CA ARG A 242 7.69 -14.70 10.79
C ARG A 242 8.49 -16.01 10.75
N ARG A 243 8.32 -16.90 11.74
CA ARG A 243 9.05 -18.18 11.80
C ARG A 243 8.77 -19.04 10.56
N ASN A 244 7.49 -19.19 10.21
CA ASN A 244 7.10 -19.96 9.04
C ASN A 244 7.72 -19.41 7.75
N PHE A 245 7.80 -18.08 7.58
CA PHE A 245 8.46 -17.46 6.43
C PHE A 245 9.94 -17.84 6.37
N LEU A 246 10.67 -17.69 7.48
CA LEU A 246 12.09 -18.06 7.56
C LEU A 246 12.30 -19.55 7.23
N ASP A 247 11.47 -20.44 7.77
CA ASP A 247 11.53 -21.87 7.49
C ASP A 247 11.19 -22.17 6.00
N CYS A 248 10.28 -21.41 5.39
CA CYS A 248 9.97 -21.54 3.96
C CYS A 248 11.14 -21.12 3.08
N VAL A 249 11.84 -20.04 3.46
CA VAL A 249 13.04 -19.56 2.76
C VAL A 249 14.14 -20.61 2.85
N ASP A 250 14.45 -21.10 4.04
CA ASP A 250 15.49 -22.11 4.27
C ASP A 250 15.24 -23.39 3.45
N ALA A 251 13.97 -23.84 3.42
CA ALA A 251 13.58 -25.04 2.67
C ALA A 251 13.56 -24.86 1.14
N THR A 252 13.36 -23.65 0.62
CA THR A 252 13.02 -23.42 -0.81
C THR A 252 14.09 -22.63 -1.58
N VAL A 253 14.96 -21.90 -0.88
CA VAL A 253 15.96 -21.00 -1.48
C VAL A 253 17.37 -21.41 -1.03
N PRO A 254 18.01 -22.40 -1.68
CA PRO A 254 19.32 -22.93 -1.25
C PRO A 254 20.48 -21.91 -1.25
N ALA A 255 20.30 -20.78 -1.93
CA ALA A 255 21.30 -19.71 -2.00
C ALA A 255 21.09 -18.63 -0.93
N ALA A 256 20.07 -18.76 -0.08
CA ALA A 256 19.85 -17.90 1.08
C ALA A 256 20.51 -18.51 2.32
N THR A 257 20.94 -17.68 3.25
CA THR A 257 21.38 -18.09 4.58
C THR A 257 20.46 -17.44 5.60
N VAL A 258 19.78 -18.26 6.40
CA VAL A 258 18.77 -17.81 7.34
C VAL A 258 19.33 -17.85 8.76
N ASP A 259 19.24 -16.73 9.47
CA ASP A 259 19.48 -16.63 10.91
C ASP A 259 18.11 -16.54 11.60
N HIS A 260 17.64 -17.67 12.15
CA HIS A 260 16.31 -17.74 12.76
C HIS A 260 16.21 -16.96 14.09
N GLU A 261 17.32 -16.82 14.81
CA GLU A 261 17.35 -16.10 16.08
C GLU A 261 17.18 -14.60 15.82
N ARG A 262 17.99 -14.05 14.91
CA ARG A 262 17.91 -12.64 14.52
C ARG A 262 16.74 -12.33 13.59
N GLY A 263 16.23 -13.33 12.87
CA GLY A 263 15.24 -13.12 11.82
C GLY A 263 15.84 -12.47 10.58
N GLU A 264 17.11 -12.70 10.30
CA GLU A 264 17.79 -12.15 9.14
C GLU A 264 17.89 -13.22 8.04
N VAL A 265 17.69 -12.80 6.79
CA VAL A 265 17.98 -13.63 5.61
C VAL A 265 19.02 -12.92 4.76
N ARG A 266 20.18 -13.55 4.56
CA ARG A 266 21.18 -13.10 3.58
C ARG A 266 20.95 -13.78 2.25
N TYR A 267 20.75 -13.00 1.18
CA TYR A 267 20.52 -13.52 -0.16
C TYR A 267 21.18 -12.62 -1.20
N ARG A 268 22.07 -13.17 -2.03
CA ARG A 268 22.74 -12.44 -3.14
C ARG A 268 23.42 -11.13 -2.73
N GLY A 269 23.96 -11.06 -1.51
CA GLY A 269 24.69 -9.90 -1.00
C GLY A 269 23.82 -8.87 -0.28
N THR A 270 22.49 -9.03 -0.27
CA THR A 270 21.58 -8.21 0.54
C THR A 270 21.15 -8.98 1.80
N THR A 271 20.70 -8.24 2.80
CA THR A 271 20.13 -8.80 4.03
C THR A 271 18.72 -8.26 4.19
N THR A 272 17.75 -9.16 4.35
CA THR A 272 16.38 -8.84 4.72
C THR A 272 16.17 -9.15 6.19
N THR A 273 15.77 -8.15 6.98
CA THR A 273 15.33 -8.34 8.36
C THR A 273 13.85 -8.69 8.36
N VAL A 274 13.47 -9.75 9.07
CA VAL A 274 12.09 -10.24 9.14
C VAL A 274 11.57 -10.10 10.56
N GLU A 275 10.50 -9.35 10.74
CA GLU A 275 9.97 -8.99 12.05
C GLU A 275 8.49 -9.33 12.23
N ALA A 276 8.10 -9.49 13.48
CA ALA A 276 6.70 -9.64 13.88
C ALA A 276 6.22 -8.36 14.57
N ILE A 277 5.40 -7.58 13.88
CA ILE A 277 4.91 -6.27 14.31
C ILE A 277 3.37 -6.35 14.32
N PRO A 278 2.73 -6.47 15.49
CA PRO A 278 1.28 -6.54 15.56
C PRO A 278 0.67 -5.19 15.20
N MET A 279 -0.18 -5.14 14.16
CA MET A 279 -0.96 -3.95 13.86
C MET A 279 -2.15 -3.81 14.82
N GLY A 280 -2.36 -2.59 15.32
CA GLY A 280 -3.54 -2.19 16.08
C GLY A 280 -4.64 -1.61 15.20
N VAL A 281 -5.69 -1.09 15.83
CA VAL A 281 -6.76 -0.30 15.20
C VAL A 281 -6.85 1.06 15.88
N PRO A 282 -7.33 2.13 15.21
CA PRO A 282 -7.55 3.43 15.85
C PRO A 282 -8.74 3.32 16.82
N VAL A 283 -8.45 2.91 18.05
CA VAL A 283 -9.47 2.60 19.07
C VAL A 283 -10.38 3.81 19.31
N ASP A 284 -9.82 5.02 19.38
CA ASP A 284 -10.56 6.24 19.69
C ASP A 284 -11.57 6.64 18.59
N GLU A 285 -11.22 6.43 17.32
CA GLU A 285 -12.12 6.68 16.18
C GLU A 285 -13.27 5.68 16.16
N ILE A 286 -12.96 4.39 16.36
CA ILE A 286 -13.97 3.34 16.46
C ILE A 286 -14.90 3.61 17.64
N GLU A 287 -14.37 4.02 18.79
CA GLU A 287 -15.19 4.39 19.95
C GLU A 287 -16.11 5.57 19.65
N SER A 288 -15.61 6.58 18.93
CA SER A 288 -16.38 7.77 18.56
C SER A 288 -17.52 7.43 17.61
N LEU A 289 -17.24 6.64 16.57
CA LEU A 289 -18.24 6.08 15.64
C LEU A 289 -19.31 5.26 16.38
N VAL A 290 -18.91 4.40 17.32
CA VAL A 290 -19.85 3.61 18.14
C VAL A 290 -20.74 4.52 18.99
N ARG A 291 -20.19 5.58 19.59
CA ARG A 291 -20.97 6.55 20.39
C ARG A 291 -21.97 7.31 19.50
N GLU A 292 -21.57 7.71 18.31
CA GLU A 292 -22.44 8.39 17.34
C GLU A 292 -23.58 7.49 16.85
N GLN A 293 -23.27 6.27 16.42
CA GLN A 293 -24.26 5.30 15.95
C GLN A 293 -25.25 4.90 17.06
N ARG A 294 -24.79 4.83 18.32
CA ARG A 294 -25.67 4.65 19.48
C ARG A 294 -26.60 5.85 19.70
N ARG A 295 -26.10 7.08 19.55
CA ARG A 295 -26.93 8.30 19.64
C ARG A 295 -27.94 8.39 18.51
N ALA A 296 -27.58 7.97 17.31
CA ALA A 296 -28.47 7.89 16.15
C ALA A 296 -29.53 6.79 16.25
N GLY A 297 -29.50 5.96 17.30
CA GLY A 297 -30.47 4.90 17.50
C GLY A 297 -30.32 3.73 16.53
N ALA A 298 -29.26 3.67 15.73
CA ALA A 298 -29.05 2.69 14.66
C ALA A 298 -29.16 1.24 15.17
N THR A 299 -28.65 0.96 16.38
CA THR A 299 -28.78 -0.36 17.01
C THR A 299 -30.23 -0.70 17.40
N THR A 300 -31.03 0.29 17.80
CA THR A 300 -32.44 0.10 18.13
C THR A 300 -33.25 -0.11 16.85
N SER A 301 -33.04 0.75 15.84
CA SER A 301 -33.71 0.64 14.53
C SER A 301 -33.38 -0.65 13.81
N PHE A 302 -32.13 -1.12 13.87
CA PHE A 302 -31.73 -2.43 13.32
C PHE A 302 -32.46 -3.59 14.02
N ARG A 303 -32.58 -3.55 15.35
CA ARG A 303 -33.26 -4.59 16.11
C ARG A 303 -34.76 -4.60 15.83
N GLU A 304 -35.39 -3.44 15.74
CA GLU A 304 -36.81 -3.31 15.40
C GLU A 304 -37.09 -3.76 13.96
N ALA A 305 -36.20 -3.44 13.00
CA ALA A 305 -36.34 -3.86 11.61
C ALA A 305 -36.14 -5.37 11.40
N HIS A 306 -35.48 -6.06 12.34
CA HIS A 306 -35.14 -7.49 12.23
C HIS A 306 -35.68 -8.35 13.38
N ASP A 307 -36.65 -7.84 14.15
CA ASP A 307 -37.28 -8.52 15.29
C ASP A 307 -36.27 -9.17 16.27
N VAL A 308 -35.14 -8.51 16.51
CA VAL A 308 -34.10 -9.02 17.41
C VAL A 308 -34.45 -8.64 18.85
N PRO A 309 -34.79 -9.59 19.72
CA PRO A 309 -35.26 -9.30 21.08
C PRO A 309 -34.15 -8.71 21.96
N ARG A 310 -34.55 -7.91 22.96
CA ARG A 310 -33.65 -7.43 24.02
C ARG A 310 -33.43 -8.55 25.04
N THR A 311 -32.19 -9.04 25.15
CA THR A 311 -31.69 -9.78 26.33
C THR A 311 -31.27 -8.81 27.42
#